data_AF-A0A6A8Q6C4-F1
#
_entry.id   AF-A0A6A8Q6C4-F1
#
_cell.length_a   1.000
_cell.length_b   1.000
_cell.length_c   1.000
_cell.angle_alpha   90.00
_cell.angle_beta   90.00
_cell.angle_gamma   90.00
#
_symmetry.space_group_name_H-M   'P 1'
#
loop_
_entity.id
_entity.type
_entity.pdbx_description
1 polymer ?
#
loop_
_entity_poly.entity_id
_entity_poly.type
_entity_poly.pdbx_seq_one_letter_code
_entity_poly.pdbx_strand_id
1 'polypeptide(L)'
;MVLNRLTNGFRNKLRKGKVYQQKPDLLKKLSDIVAEPTAHGSGEKFVFRKNEDMPNASTQVAFGHFRLGEVCEEHVHPTMFEYFFFIEGEGTYIIEEEEYHLKPNSFLEIPAGVKHSLHADKGVNLKFVYWGVAVEK
;
A
#
# COMPACT_ATOMS: atom_id res chain seq x y z
N MET A 1 -32.63 -19.64 -26.19
CA MET A 1 -31.90 -20.93 -26.34
C MET A 1 -30.49 -20.54 -26.79
N VAL A 2 -29.37 -20.74 -26.08
CA VAL A 2 -29.01 -21.52 -24.89
C VAL A 2 -27.83 -20.81 -24.22
N LEU A 3 -27.88 -20.64 -22.89
CA LEU A 3 -26.74 -20.36 -22.01
C LEU A 3 -25.74 -21.53 -22.03
N ASN A 4 -24.43 -21.30 -22.05
CA ASN A 4 -23.51 -21.68 -20.95
C ASN A 4 -22.01 -21.76 -21.31
N ARG A 5 -21.22 -21.24 -20.34
CA ARG A 5 -20.00 -21.79 -19.71
C ARG A 5 -18.74 -21.99 -20.56
N LEU A 6 -17.72 -21.21 -20.21
CA LEU A 6 -16.41 -21.74 -19.81
C LEU A 6 -15.84 -20.95 -18.62
N THR A 7 -16.22 -21.36 -17.41
CA THR A 7 -15.41 -21.17 -16.20
C THR A 7 -14.70 -22.49 -15.92
N ASN A 8 -13.38 -22.57 -16.13
CA ASN A 8 -12.50 -23.68 -15.70
C ASN A 8 -11.04 -23.19 -15.90
N GLY A 9 -10.13 -23.17 -14.93
CA GLY A 9 -10.19 -23.59 -13.54
C GLY A 9 -8.93 -23.11 -12.82
N PHE A 10 -9.09 -22.59 -11.62
CA PHE A 10 -7.98 -22.40 -10.68
C PHE A 10 -7.66 -23.77 -10.07
N ARG A 11 -6.67 -24.47 -10.64
CA ARG A 11 -6.21 -25.76 -10.11
C ARG A 11 -5.34 -25.47 -8.89
N ASN A 12 -5.91 -25.73 -7.71
CA ASN A 12 -5.23 -25.74 -6.43
C ASN A 12 -3.97 -26.63 -6.48
N LYS A 13 -2.80 -26.00 -6.32
CA LYS A 13 -1.59 -26.67 -5.81
C LYS A 13 -0.82 -25.68 -4.95
N LEU A 14 -1.11 -25.65 -3.65
CA LEU A 14 -0.12 -25.21 -2.66
C LEU A 14 -0.11 -26.17 -1.47
N ARG A 15 1.13 -26.47 -1.05
CA ARG A 15 1.53 -27.48 -0.07
C ARG A 15 0.85 -27.23 1.30
N LYS A 16 0.45 -28.34 1.92
CA LYS A 16 0.18 -28.57 3.35
C LYS A 16 -0.10 -27.31 4.20
N GLY A 17 -1.37 -27.07 4.53
CA GLY A 17 -1.69 -26.61 5.89
C GLY A 17 -2.71 -25.49 6.11
N LYS A 18 -3.15 -24.73 5.10
CA LYS A 18 -4.28 -23.79 5.24
C LYS A 18 -5.14 -23.81 3.98
N VAL A 19 -6.37 -24.30 4.10
CA VAL A 19 -7.35 -24.34 3.02
C VAL A 19 -7.84 -22.92 2.79
N TYR A 20 -7.75 -22.41 1.56
CA TYR A 20 -8.53 -21.24 1.11
C TYR A 20 -10.02 -21.63 1.11
N GLN A 21 -10.68 -21.53 2.26
CA GLN A 21 -12.06 -22.03 2.49
C GLN A 21 -13.17 -21.11 1.94
N GLN A 22 -12.84 -19.90 1.45
CA GLN A 22 -13.79 -19.03 0.77
C GLN A 22 -13.19 -18.55 -0.54
N LYS A 23 -14.02 -18.25 -1.55
CA LYS A 23 -13.56 -17.51 -2.75
C LYS A 23 -12.86 -16.26 -2.20
N PRO A 24 -11.53 -16.14 -2.33
CA PRO A 24 -10.89 -14.97 -1.79
C PRO A 24 -11.44 -13.73 -2.51
N ASP A 25 -11.63 -12.65 -1.77
CA ASP A 25 -12.03 -11.35 -2.32
C ASP A 25 -10.88 -10.74 -3.13
N LEU A 26 -10.50 -11.43 -4.21
CA LEU A 26 -9.29 -11.20 -5.01
C LEU A 26 -9.30 -9.86 -5.72
N LEU A 27 -10.48 -9.32 -5.99
CA LEU A 27 -10.67 -8.04 -6.66
C LEU A 27 -11.32 -7.07 -5.70
N LYS A 28 -10.56 -6.06 -5.29
CA LYS A 28 -11.10 -4.89 -4.60
C LYS A 28 -10.98 -3.67 -5.49
N LYS A 29 -12.05 -2.90 -5.58
CA LYS A 29 -12.03 -1.59 -6.25
C LYS A 29 -11.83 -0.54 -5.19
N LEU A 30 -11.01 0.47 -5.49
CA LEU A 30 -10.80 1.60 -4.59
C LEU A 30 -12.12 2.29 -4.21
N SER A 31 -13.07 2.40 -5.15
CA SER A 31 -14.40 2.98 -4.94
C SER A 31 -15.24 2.30 -3.88
N ASP A 32 -14.92 1.04 -3.56
CA ASP A 32 -15.71 0.21 -2.65
C ASP A 32 -15.04 0.14 -1.26
N ILE A 33 -13.93 0.86 -1.05
CA ILE A 33 -13.16 0.87 0.20
C ILE A 33 -13.41 2.17 0.94
N VAL A 34 -13.73 2.05 2.22
CA VAL A 34 -13.86 3.20 3.12
C VAL A 34 -12.46 3.66 3.55
N ALA A 35 -12.22 4.97 3.51
CA ALA A 35 -11.00 5.55 4.02
C ALA A 35 -10.87 5.28 5.53
N GLU A 36 -9.74 4.73 5.94
CA GLU A 36 -9.29 4.70 7.32
C GLU A 36 -8.36 5.92 7.55
N PRO A 37 -8.43 6.60 8.69
CA PRO A 37 -7.40 7.57 9.05
C PRO A 37 -6.03 6.89 9.12
N THR A 38 -4.97 7.60 8.71
CA THR A 38 -3.61 7.07 8.85
C THR A 38 -3.21 6.99 10.32
N ALA A 39 -2.25 6.13 10.65
CA ALA A 39 -1.69 6.04 12.01
C ALA A 39 -1.02 7.36 12.46
N HIS A 40 -0.70 8.24 11.51
CA HIS A 40 -0.04 9.53 11.74
C HIS A 40 -1.02 10.71 11.71
N GLY A 41 -2.32 10.47 11.54
CA GLY A 41 -3.36 11.50 11.59
C GLY A 41 -3.39 12.47 10.39
N SER A 42 -2.62 12.19 9.34
CA SER A 42 -2.55 12.98 8.11
C SER A 42 -2.77 12.11 6.88
N GLY A 43 -3.58 12.58 5.93
CA GLY A 43 -3.98 11.79 4.77
C GLY A 43 -5.03 10.73 5.07
N GLU A 44 -5.54 10.15 3.98
CA GLU A 44 -6.51 9.05 3.96
C GLU A 44 -5.83 7.77 3.48
N LYS A 45 -6.16 6.65 4.12
CA LYS A 45 -5.65 5.32 3.75
C LYS A 45 -6.78 4.38 3.37
N PHE A 46 -6.70 3.77 2.21
CA PHE A 46 -7.66 2.78 1.72
C PHE A 46 -6.97 1.41 1.66
N VAL A 47 -7.27 0.54 2.63
CA VAL A 47 -6.55 -0.73 2.79
C VAL A 47 -7.16 -1.83 1.91
N PHE A 48 -6.41 -2.30 0.92
CA PHE A 48 -6.80 -3.44 0.08
C PHE A 48 -6.62 -4.78 0.81
N ARG A 49 -5.55 -4.91 1.61
CA ARG A 49 -5.24 -6.12 2.39
C ARG A 49 -4.52 -5.77 3.68
N LYS A 50 -4.88 -6.46 4.76
CA LYS A 50 -4.21 -6.41 6.06
C LYS A 50 -3.27 -7.61 6.19
N ASN A 51 -2.28 -7.52 7.07
CA ASN A 51 -1.33 -8.60 7.35
C ASN A 51 -2.02 -9.95 7.64
N GLU A 52 -3.08 -9.92 8.46
CA GLU A 52 -3.85 -11.09 8.90
C GLU A 52 -4.48 -11.86 7.72
N ASP A 53 -4.78 -11.17 6.63
CA ASP A 53 -5.38 -11.73 5.42
C ASP A 53 -4.33 -12.30 4.44
N MET A 54 -3.04 -12.12 4.72
CA MET A 54 -1.97 -12.40 3.78
C MET A 54 -1.02 -13.50 4.28
N PRO A 55 -0.88 -14.62 3.53
CA PRO A 55 0.06 -15.68 3.88
C PRO A 55 1.52 -15.35 3.52
N ASN A 56 1.89 -14.08 3.30
CA ASN A 56 3.26 -13.61 3.01
C ASN A 56 3.73 -12.57 4.04
N ALA A 57 4.93 -11.99 3.87
CA ALA A 57 5.50 -11.02 4.81
C ALA A 57 4.93 -9.59 4.66
N SER A 58 3.95 -9.37 3.78
CA SER A 58 3.38 -8.03 3.60
C SER A 58 2.59 -7.61 4.85
N THR A 59 2.80 -6.39 5.31
CA THR A 59 2.10 -5.84 6.49
C THR A 59 0.75 -5.23 6.11
N GLN A 60 0.68 -4.61 4.93
CA GLN A 60 -0.53 -4.14 4.29
C GLN A 60 -0.29 -3.90 2.81
N VAL A 61 -1.36 -3.80 2.03
CA VAL A 61 -1.36 -3.19 0.71
C VAL A 61 -2.46 -2.16 0.69
N ALA A 62 -2.13 -0.90 0.40
CA ALA A 62 -3.05 0.21 0.54
C ALA A 62 -2.85 1.28 -0.53
N PHE A 63 -3.88 2.09 -0.72
CA PHE A 63 -3.81 3.34 -1.45
C PHE A 63 -3.79 4.50 -0.46
N GLY A 64 -2.85 5.41 -0.62
CA GLY A 64 -2.73 6.64 0.17
C GLY A 64 -3.18 7.85 -0.63
N HIS A 65 -3.86 8.77 0.05
CA HIS A 65 -4.26 10.05 -0.49
C HIS A 65 -3.94 11.16 0.50
N PHE A 66 -2.99 12.01 0.15
CA PHE A 66 -2.68 13.22 0.90
C PHE A 66 -3.34 14.40 0.21
N ARG A 67 -4.06 15.19 1.01
CA ARG A 67 -4.63 16.47 0.62
C ARG A 67 -3.53 17.54 0.61
N LEU A 68 -3.90 18.71 0.12
CA LEU A 68 -3.00 19.84 -0.13
C LEU A 68 -2.13 20.17 1.09
N GLY A 69 -0.81 20.00 0.96
CA GLY A 69 0.15 20.33 2.01
C GLY A 69 0.10 19.42 3.25
N GLU A 70 -0.57 18.28 3.18
CA GLU A 70 -0.54 17.28 4.26
C GLU A 70 0.85 16.63 4.38
N VAL A 71 1.18 16.22 5.60
CA VAL A 71 2.51 15.76 5.99
C VAL A 71 2.38 14.48 6.82
N CYS A 72 3.12 13.45 6.41
CA CYS A 72 3.46 12.34 7.28
C CYS A 72 4.69 12.76 8.05
N GLU A 73 4.49 13.03 9.34
CA GLU A 73 5.60 13.38 10.24
C GLU A 73 6.68 12.30 10.23
N GLU A 74 7.88 12.72 10.56
CA GLU A 74 9.06 11.88 10.57
C GLU A 74 8.89 10.66 11.51
N HIS A 75 9.21 9.47 11.00
CA HIS A 75 9.10 8.23 11.76
C HIS A 75 10.06 7.15 11.23
N VAL A 76 10.08 6.01 11.92
CA VAL A 76 10.93 4.85 11.62
C VAL A 76 10.10 3.57 11.76
N HIS A 77 10.33 2.63 10.86
CA HIS A 77 9.81 1.27 10.93
C HIS A 77 10.96 0.27 11.14
N PRO A 78 11.23 -0.19 12.38
CA PRO A 78 12.41 -1.03 12.65
C PRO A 78 12.38 -2.42 12.01
N THR A 79 11.19 -2.91 11.66
CA THR A 79 10.97 -4.31 11.28
C THR A 79 10.33 -4.49 9.91
N MET A 80 10.18 -3.42 9.12
CA MET A 80 9.63 -3.53 7.77
C MET A 80 10.24 -2.53 6.81
N PHE A 81 10.38 -2.96 5.56
CA PHE A 81 10.54 -2.07 4.40
C PHE A 81 9.18 -1.50 4.04
N GLU A 82 9.17 -0.31 3.45
CA GLU A 82 8.00 0.22 2.76
C GLU A 82 8.33 0.53 1.31
N TYR A 83 7.33 0.33 0.46
CA TYR A 83 7.43 0.55 -0.98
C TYR A 83 6.28 1.39 -1.44
N PHE A 84 6.57 2.37 -2.29
CA PHE A 84 5.60 3.34 -2.79
C PHE A 84 5.67 3.41 -4.31
N PHE A 85 4.51 3.56 -4.94
CA PHE A 85 4.39 3.92 -6.34
C PHE A 85 3.43 5.11 -6.47
N PHE A 86 3.93 6.24 -6.97
CA PHE A 86 3.20 7.49 -7.06
C PHE A 86 2.40 7.57 -8.36
N ILE A 87 1.14 7.94 -8.27
CA ILE A 87 0.17 7.90 -9.38
C ILE A 87 -0.20 9.32 -9.81
N GLU A 88 -0.37 10.23 -8.86
CA GLU A 88 -0.81 11.60 -9.12
C GLU A 88 -0.20 12.53 -8.07
N GLY A 89 0.09 13.77 -8.47
CA GLY A 89 0.65 14.79 -7.59
C GLY A 89 2.16 14.78 -7.52
N GLU A 90 2.67 15.75 -6.77
CA GLU A 90 4.08 15.95 -6.46
C GLU A 90 4.24 16.14 -4.96
N GLY A 91 5.45 15.90 -4.47
CA GLY A 91 5.78 16.00 -3.06
C GLY A 91 7.23 15.63 -2.84
N THR A 92 7.63 15.62 -1.58
CA THR A 92 8.99 15.33 -1.17
C THR A 92 8.99 14.26 -0.11
N TYR A 93 9.80 13.23 -0.33
CA TYR A 93 10.25 12.34 0.73
C TYR A 93 11.55 12.89 1.30
N ILE A 94 11.64 12.97 2.61
CA ILE A 94 12.91 13.16 3.31
C ILE A 94 13.29 11.80 3.87
N ILE A 95 14.46 11.28 3.52
CA ILE A 95 14.96 9.98 3.96
C ILE A 95 16.34 10.23 4.56
N GLU A 96 16.49 10.00 5.86
CA GLU A 96 17.60 10.51 6.67
C GLU A 96 17.78 12.03 6.48
N GLU A 97 18.79 12.46 5.72
CA GLU A 97 19.11 13.87 5.45
C GLU A 97 18.96 14.23 3.97
N GLU A 98 18.47 13.29 3.15
CA GLU A 98 18.34 13.47 1.70
C GLU A 98 16.89 13.70 1.27
N GLU A 99 16.71 14.65 0.35
CA GLU A 99 15.41 14.97 -0.23
C GLU A 99 15.21 14.28 -1.58
N TYR A 100 14.06 13.64 -1.73
CA TYR A 100 13.64 12.93 -2.93
C TYR A 100 12.35 13.55 -3.47
N HIS A 101 12.44 14.25 -4.61
CA HIS A 101 11.26 14.82 -5.28
C HIS A 101 10.45 13.73 -5.98
N LEU A 102 9.16 13.70 -5.70
CA LEU A 102 8.21 12.70 -6.14
C LEU A 102 7.38 13.26 -7.28
N LYS A 103 7.16 12.43 -8.29
CA LYS A 103 6.28 12.73 -9.42
C LYS A 103 5.52 11.48 -9.83
N PRO A 104 4.47 11.59 -10.65
CA PRO A 104 3.77 10.42 -11.16
C PRO A 104 4.71 9.44 -11.86
N ASN A 105 4.50 8.15 -11.62
CA ASN A 105 5.31 7.02 -12.08
C ASN A 105 6.67 6.86 -11.39
N SER A 106 6.91 7.54 -10.27
CA SER A 106 8.04 7.26 -9.39
C SER A 106 7.79 6.03 -8.51
N PHE A 107 8.81 5.20 -8.36
CA PHE A 107 8.88 4.14 -7.35
C PHE A 107 9.89 4.55 -6.27
N LEU A 108 9.56 4.27 -5.01
CA LEU A 108 10.43 4.55 -3.87
C LEU A 108 10.44 3.36 -2.91
N GLU A 109 11.62 3.00 -2.44
CA GLU A 109 11.84 2.04 -1.36
C GLU A 109 12.34 2.78 -0.13
N ILE A 110 11.75 2.46 1.02
CA ILE A 110 12.19 2.90 2.34
C ILE A 110 12.72 1.67 3.08
N PRO A 111 14.03 1.58 3.35
CA PRO A 111 14.58 0.44 4.07
C PRO A 111 14.11 0.38 5.53
N ALA A 112 14.07 -0.83 6.09
CA ALA A 112 13.79 -1.02 7.50
C ALA A 112 14.80 -0.28 8.39
N GLY A 113 14.30 0.38 9.44
CA GLY A 113 15.12 1.14 10.39
C GLY A 113 15.58 2.52 9.89
N VAL A 114 15.20 2.93 8.68
CA VAL A 114 15.56 4.23 8.11
C VAL A 114 14.50 5.27 8.45
N LYS A 115 14.94 6.45 8.86
CA LYS A 115 14.08 7.57 9.25
C LYS A 115 13.57 8.30 8.02
N HIS A 116 12.28 8.62 8.00
CA HIS A 116 11.68 9.25 6.84
C HIS A 116 10.41 10.05 7.15
N SER A 117 10.11 11.02 6.30
CA SER A 117 8.86 11.79 6.27
C SER A 117 8.37 12.00 4.84
N LEU A 118 7.07 12.27 4.67
CA LEU A 118 6.43 12.53 3.37
C LEU A 118 5.65 13.83 3.42
N HIS A 119 5.92 14.73 2.48
CA HIS A 119 5.26 16.01 2.39
C HIS A 119 4.59 16.12 1.01
N ALA A 120 3.28 16.34 0.97
CA ALA A 120 2.63 16.74 -0.27
C ALA A 120 2.97 18.21 -0.58
N ASP A 121 3.29 18.52 -1.84
CA ASP A 121 3.59 19.89 -2.21
C ASP A 121 2.37 20.80 -2.05
N LYS A 122 2.62 22.11 -1.91
CA LYS A 122 1.55 23.10 -1.78
C LYS A 122 0.67 23.10 -3.02
N GLY A 123 -0.64 22.97 -2.82
CA GLY A 123 -1.59 23.12 -3.92
C GLY A 123 -1.82 21.85 -4.75
N VAL A 124 -1.21 20.72 -4.39
CA VAL A 124 -1.44 19.43 -5.07
C VAL A 124 -1.95 18.37 -4.11
N ASN A 125 -2.85 17.51 -4.59
CA ASN A 125 -3.13 16.24 -3.92
C ASN A 125 -2.07 15.23 -4.35
N LEU A 126 -1.65 14.38 -3.44
CA LEU A 126 -0.70 13.32 -3.71
C LEU A 126 -1.38 11.95 -3.53
N LYS A 127 -1.29 11.10 -4.56
CA LYS A 127 -1.90 9.76 -4.57
C LYS A 127 -0.86 8.71 -4.90
N PHE A 128 -0.89 7.62 -4.14
CA PHE A 128 0.08 6.55 -4.27
C PHE A 128 -0.51 5.21 -3.84
N VAL A 129 0.07 4.12 -4.34
CA VAL A 129 -0.10 2.79 -3.77
C VAL A 129 1.14 2.46 -2.98
N TYR A 130 0.97 1.84 -1.82
CA TYR A 130 2.09 1.43 -1.00
C TYR A 130 1.82 0.12 -0.27
N TRP A 131 2.91 -0.55 0.08
CA TRP A 131 2.88 -1.77 0.87
C TRP A 131 4.12 -1.87 1.73
N GLY A 132 3.95 -2.42 2.93
CA GLY A 132 5.07 -2.78 3.79
C GLY A 132 5.42 -4.25 3.65
N VAL A 133 6.69 -4.60 3.85
CA VAL A 133 7.18 -5.98 3.88
C VAL A 133 8.05 -6.17 5.12
N ALA A 134 7.62 -7.05 6.02
CA ALA A 134 8.34 -7.37 7.24
C ALA A 134 9.67 -8.08 6.94
N VAL A 135 10.72 -7.75 7.71
CA VAL A 135 12.05 -8.38 7.58
C VAL A 135 12.07 -9.83 8.06
N GLU A 136 11.19 -10.17 9.01
CA GLU A 136 10.98 -11.50 9.56
C GLU A 136 9.47 -11.76 9.66
N LYS A 137 9.04 -13.02 9.50
CA LYS A 137 7.63 -13.42 9.57
C LYS A 137 7.39 -14.48 10.65
#